data_AF-A0A7Z9WXM1-F1
#
_entry.id   AF-A0A7Z9WXM1-F1
#
_cell.length_a   1.000
_cell.length_b   1.000
_cell.length_c   1.000
_cell.angle_alpha   90.00
_cell.angle_beta   90.00
_cell.angle_gamma   90.00
#
_symmetry.space_group_name_H-M   'P 1'
#
loop_
_entity.id
_entity.type
_entity.pdbx_description
1 polymer ?
#
loop_
_entity_poly.entity_id
_entity_poly.type
_entity_poly.pdbx_seq_one_letter_code
_entity_poly.pdbx_strand_id
1 'polypeptide(L)' 'MIQKEQIKEFFCDNWKDVIDKMKEGLMLVDLKGNIQYVNPALEKLLHFSKEELLGKSYDVLGCDNCSNHNSKQ' A
#
# COMPACT_ATOMS: atom_id res chain seq x y z
N MET A 1 1.47 -22.06 -16.39
CA MET A 1 2.69 -21.61 -15.69
C MET A 1 3.09 -20.29 -16.32
N ILE A 2 2.71 -19.15 -15.72
CA ILE A 2 3.09 -17.83 -16.24
C ILE A 2 4.55 -17.60 -15.85
N GLN A 3 5.39 -17.30 -16.84
CA GLN A 3 6.83 -17.19 -16.70
C GLN A 3 7.17 -16.06 -15.70
N LYS A 4 7.77 -16.42 -14.56
CA LYS A 4 8.14 -15.50 -13.46
C LYS A 4 8.99 -14.30 -13.92
N GLU A 5 9.64 -14.40 -15.07
CA GLU A 5 10.52 -13.36 -15.63
C GLU A 5 9.76 -12.19 -16.26
N GLN A 6 8.58 -12.42 -16.85
CA GLN A 6 7.81 -11.36 -17.54
C GLN A 6 7.22 -10.33 -16.57
N ILE A 7 6.99 -10.73 -15.31
CA ILE A 7 6.43 -9.85 -14.28
C ILE A 7 7.47 -8.81 -13.84
N LYS A 8 8.77 -9.14 -13.86
CA LYS A 8 9.84 -8.21 -13.46
C LYS A 8 9.98 -7.03 -14.43
N GLU A 9 9.98 -7.29 -15.74
CA GLU A 9 10.10 -6.24 -16.75
C GLU A 9 8.85 -5.34 -16.81
N PHE A 10 7.65 -5.91 -16.69
CA PHE A 10 6.41 -5.14 -16.74
C PHE A 10 6.27 -4.14 -15.59
N PHE A 11 6.84 -4.46 -14.43
CA PHE A 11 6.88 -3.55 -13.28
C PHE A 11 7.91 -2.41 -13.44
N CYS A 12 8.94 -2.55 -14.28
CA CYS A 12 9.99 -1.53 -14.37
C CYS A 12 9.52 -0.21 -15.00
N ASP A 13 8.62 -0.25 -15.99
CA ASP A 13 8.20 0.98 -16.69
C ASP A 13 6.77 1.44 -16.38
N ASN A 14 5.87 0.56 -15.89
CA ASN A 14 4.47 0.93 -15.69
C ASN A 14 3.77 0.28 -14.48
N TRP A 15 4.51 -0.02 -13.41
CA TRP A 15 3.91 -0.61 -12.21
C TRP A 15 2.76 0.22 -11.63
N LYS A 16 2.81 1.55 -11.72
CA LYS A 16 1.76 2.44 -11.19
C LYS A 16 0.41 2.19 -11.84
N ASP A 17 0.35 2.09 -13.17
CA ASP A 17 -0.92 1.80 -13.86
C ASP A 17 -1.50 0.44 -13.46
N VAL A 18 -0.64 -0.54 -13.20
CA VAL A 18 -1.08 -1.86 -12.74
C VAL A 18 -1.73 -1.71 -11.38
N ILE A 19 -1.02 -1.12 -10.42
CA ILE A 19 -1.49 -0.95 -9.05
C ILE A 19 -2.73 -0.04 -8.97
N ASP A 20 -2.79 1.01 -9.78
CA ASP A 20 -3.93 1.94 -9.82
C ASP A 20 -5.20 1.28 -10.40
N LYS A 21 -5.04 0.30 -11.30
CA LYS A 21 -6.16 -0.46 -11.89
C LYS A 21 -6.55 -1.70 -11.08
N MET A 22 -5.75 -2.10 -10.09
CA MET A 22 -6.10 -3.20 -9.21
C MET A 22 -7.36 -2.86 -8.40
N LYS A 23 -8.19 -3.88 -8.15
CA LYS A 23 -9.41 -3.74 -7.33
C LYS A 23 -9.14 -3.93 -5.83
N GLU A 24 -7.97 -4.45 -5.49
CA GLU A 24 -7.53 -4.63 -4.11
C GLU A 24 -6.87 -3.35 -3.60
N GLY A 25 -7.13 -3.00 -2.35
CA GLY A 25 -6.47 -1.87 -1.70
C GLY A 25 -4.99 -2.17 -1.46
N LEU A 26 -4.13 -1.27 -1.91
CA LEU A 26 -2.69 -1.33 -1.68
C LEU A 26 -2.22 -0.04 -1.02
N MET A 27 -1.48 -0.18 0.07
CA MET A 27 -0.70 0.89 0.68
C MET A 27 0.77 0.50 0.78
N LEU A 28 1.64 1.47 0.55
CA LEU A 28 3.07 1.35 0.79
C LEU A 28 3.42 2.19 2.01
N VAL A 29 4.15 1.60 2.96
CA VAL A 29 4.63 2.28 4.17
C VAL A 29 6.15 2.28 4.25
N ASP A 30 6.72 3.27 4.90
CA ASP A 30 8.15 3.28 5.25
C ASP A 30 8.43 2.35 6.45
N LEU A 31 9.70 2.22 6.84
CA LEU A 31 10.12 1.41 7.98
C LEU A 31 9.60 1.92 9.34
N LYS A 32 9.09 3.15 9.39
CA LYS A 32 8.48 3.76 10.58
C LYS A 32 6.95 3.65 10.55
N GLY A 33 6.37 3.03 9.52
CA GLY A 33 4.92 2.88 9.36
C GLY A 33 4.23 4.08 8.72
N ASN A 34 4.97 5.08 8.22
CA ASN A 34 4.35 6.22 7.54
C ASN A 34 3.92 5.84 6.12
N ILE A 35 2.71 6.21 5.73
CA ILE A 35 2.14 5.91 4.42
C ILE A 35 2.82 6.76 3.35
N GLN A 36 3.47 6.10 2.40
CA GLN A 36 4.18 6.71 1.27
C GLN A 36 3.34 6.71 -0.01
N TYR A 37 2.41 5.76 -0.15
CA TYR A 37 1.53 5.64 -1.30
C TYR A 37 0.27 4.84 -0.94
N VAL A 38 -0.84 5.20 -1.57
CA VAL A 38 -2.08 4.42 -1.60
C VAL A 38 -2.65 4.41 -3.00
N ASN A 39 -3.28 3.29 -3.39
CA ASN A 39 -3.97 3.19 -4.67
C ASN A 39 -5.45 3.62 -4.56
N PRO A 40 -6.12 3.92 -5.69
CA PRO A 40 -7.51 4.37 -5.69
C PRO A 40 -8.51 3.33 -5.13
N ALA A 41 -8.18 2.05 -5.19
CA ALA A 41 -9.01 1.00 -4.61
C ALA A 41 -9.02 1.07 -3.07
N LEU A 42 -7.89 1.40 -2.44
CA LEU A 42 -7.81 1.57 -0.99
C LEU A 42 -8.62 2.77 -0.52
N GLU A 43 -8.53 3.90 -1.24
CA GLU A 43 -9.33 5.09 -0.95
C GLU A 43 -10.83 4.78 -0.95
N LYS A 44 -11.29 4.01 -1.95
CA LYS A 44 -12.68 3.56 -2.05
C LYS A 44 -13.08 2.57 -0.96
N LEU A 45 -12.16 1.70 -0.55
CA LEU A 45 -12.42 0.65 0.45
C LEU A 45 -12.54 1.25 1.85
N LEU A 46 -11.65 2.17 2.20
CA LEU A 46 -11.56 2.74 3.54
C LEU A 46 -12.26 4.09 3.67
N HIS A 47 -12.75 4.66 2.57
CA HIS A 47 -13.37 5.98 2.51
C HIS A 47 -12.48 7.13 2.99
N PHE A 48 -11.16 6.96 2.84
CA PHE A 48 -10.17 8.00 3.08
C PHE A 48 -9.62 8.50 1.76
N SER A 49 -9.28 9.78 1.69
CA SER A 49 -8.51 10.29 0.57
C SER A 49 -7.02 10.02 0.74
N LYS A 50 -6.31 9.92 -0.38
CA LYS A 50 -4.86 9.83 -0.41
C LYS A 50 -4.22 11.01 0.32
N GLU A 51 -4.74 12.23 0.17
CA GLU A 51 -4.19 13.40 0.87
C GLU A 51 -4.34 13.29 2.38
N GLU A 52 -5.39 12.63 2.86
CA GLU A 52 -5.60 12.40 4.29
C GLU A 52 -4.66 11.32 4.85
N LEU A 53 -4.19 10.40 4.03
CA LEU A 53 -3.36 9.26 4.46
C LEU A 53 -1.86 9.50 4.29
N LEU A 54 -1.44 10.18 3.22
CA LEU A 54 -0.03 10.36 2.91
C LEU A 54 0.73 11.05 4.06
N GLY A 55 1.88 10.48 4.43
CA GLY A 55 2.75 10.97 5.49
C GLY A 55 2.26 10.68 6.91
N LYS A 56 1.05 10.12 7.10
CA LYS A 56 0.56 9.68 8.42
C LYS A 56 0.99 8.25 8.70
N SER A 57 1.03 7.88 9.98
CA SER A 57 1.15 6.46 10.38
C SER A 57 -0.07 5.67 9.91
N TYR A 58 0.13 4.42 9.50
CA TYR A 58 -0.97 3.48 9.21
C TYR A 58 -1.91 3.27 10.40
N ASP A 59 -1.49 3.62 11.62
CA ASP A 59 -2.32 3.56 12.83
C ASP A 59 -3.60 4.41 12.73
N VAL A 60 -3.61 5.44 11.86
CA VAL A 60 -4.81 6.26 11.60
C VAL A 60 -5.99 5.44 11.10
N LEU A 61 -5.73 4.26 10.52
CA LEU A 61 -6.76 3.34 10.05
C LEU A 61 -7.42 2.55 11.18
N GLY A 62 -6.93 2.67 12.43
CA GLY A 62 -7.53 2.04 13.60
C GLY A 62 -7.46 0.51 13.56
N CYS A 63 -6.42 -0.06 12.92
CA CYS A 63 -6.27 -1.50 12.86
C CYS A 63 -5.75 -2.04 14.20
N ASP A 64 -6.62 -2.72 14.94
CA ASP A 64 -6.31 -3.34 16.24
C ASP A 64 -5.16 -4.38 16.18
N ASN A 65 -4.74 -4.79 14.98
CA ASN A 65 -3.79 -5.89 14.77
C ASN A 65 -2.40 -5.46 14.25
N CYS A 66 -2.21 -4.20 13.84
CA CYS A 66 -0.94 -3.73 13.24
C CYS A 66 -0.01 -2.99 14.23
N SER A 67 -0.47 -2.70 15.44
CA SER A 67 0.29 -1.99 16.49
C SER A 67 1.31 -2.86 17.22
N ASN A 68 1.46 -4.14 16.85
CA ASN A 68 2.35 -5.11 17.53
C ASN A 68 3.65 -5.47 16.78
N HIS A 69 4.11 -4.63 15.85
CA HIS A 69 5.43 -4.82 15.22
C HIS A 69 6.62 -4.28 16.04
N ASN A 70 6.40 -3.90 17.31
CA ASN A 70 7.46 -3.70 18.31
C ASN A 70 7.64 -4.94 19.20
N SER A 71 7.69 -6.13 18.59
CA SER A 71 8.17 -7.33 19.28
C SER A 71 9.69 -7.21 19.49
N LYS A 72 10.05 -6.66 20.65
CA LYS A 72 11.25 -6.94 21.45
C LYS A 72 12.62 -6.71 20.78
N GLN A 73 13.32 -5.70 21.29
CA GLN A 73 14.63 -5.96 21.87
C GLN A 73 14.50 -5.83 23.38
#